data_AF-A0A976D355-F1
#
_entry.id   AF-A0A976D355-F1
#
_cell.length_a   1.000
_cell.length_b   1.000
_cell.length_c   1.000
_cell.angle_alpha   90.00
_cell.angle_beta   90.00
_cell.angle_gamma   90.00
#
_symmetry.space_group_name_H-M   'P 1'
#
loop_
_entity.id
_entity.type
_entity.pdbx_description
1 polymer ?
#
loop_
_entity_poly.entity_id
_entity_poly.type
_entity_poly.pdbx_seq_one_letter_code
_entity_poly.pdbx_strand_id
1 'polypeptide(L)'
;MTMFKSYVSIVSFILRLVAAIILLQTLYFKFSAHPESVALFTRLGVEPWGRVATGCIELVAGILLLWPKMSWMGAGLGLGLMSGAILSHLTVLGIASANDGGQLFFLAGVVWVACFLLMIMQRKHWTNLIQHFTKK
;
A
#
# COMPACT_ATOMS: atom_id res chain seq x y z
N MET A 1 -7.74 5.43 -31.20
CA MET A 1 -7.99 5.87 -29.79
C MET A 1 -8.44 4.73 -28.85
N THR A 2 -8.90 3.57 -29.37
CA THR A 2 -9.26 2.37 -28.59
C THR A 2 -8.04 1.61 -28.05
N MET A 3 -7.00 1.45 -28.85
CA MET A 3 -5.79 0.68 -28.51
C MET A 3 -5.06 1.23 -27.26
N PHE A 4 -4.80 2.54 -27.21
CA PHE A 4 -4.15 3.21 -26.07
C PHE A 4 -4.95 3.06 -24.76
N LYS A 5 -6.29 3.07 -24.85
CA LYS A 5 -7.19 2.90 -23.70
C LYS A 5 -7.11 1.49 -23.13
N SER A 6 -6.91 0.48 -23.97
CA SER A 6 -6.71 -0.91 -23.56
C SER A 6 -5.38 -1.14 -22.84
N TYR A 7 -4.28 -0.55 -23.31
CA TYR A 7 -2.98 -0.65 -22.64
C TYR A 7 -3.00 -0.05 -21.23
N VAL A 8 -3.59 1.14 -21.06
CA VAL A 8 -3.76 1.78 -19.73
C VAL A 8 -4.60 0.90 -18.78
N SER A 9 -5.58 0.16 -19.31
CA SER A 9 -6.39 -0.79 -18.53
C SER A 9 -5.55 -1.98 -18.05
N ILE A 10 -4.73 -2.56 -18.92
CA ILE A 10 -3.85 -3.70 -18.59
C ILE A 10 -2.79 -3.28 -17.57
N VAL A 11 -2.12 -2.15 -17.78
CA VAL A 11 -1.12 -1.63 -16.83
C VAL A 11 -1.75 -1.37 -15.46
N SER A 12 -2.92 -0.73 -15.41
CA SER A 12 -3.65 -0.50 -14.15
C SER A 12 -4.04 -1.82 -13.48
N PHE A 13 -4.44 -2.83 -14.24
CA PHE A 13 -4.75 -4.15 -13.69
C PHE A 13 -3.53 -4.83 -13.06
N ILE A 14 -2.38 -4.83 -13.75
CA ILE A 14 -1.14 -5.41 -13.24
C ILE A 14 -0.68 -4.68 -11.97
N LEU A 15 -0.66 -3.34 -11.98
CA LEU A 15 -0.27 -2.55 -10.80
C LEU A 15 -1.17 -2.84 -9.59
N ARG A 16 -2.49 -2.97 -9.80
CA ARG A 16 -3.44 -3.32 -8.74
C ARG A 16 -3.18 -4.71 -8.18
N LEU A 17 -2.95 -5.70 -9.05
CA LEU A 17 -2.65 -7.06 -8.61
C LEU A 17 -1.34 -7.14 -7.84
N VAL A 18 -0.27 -6.54 -8.34
CA VAL A 18 1.04 -6.54 -7.67
C VAL A 18 0.93 -5.90 -6.29
N ALA A 19 0.33 -4.71 -6.19
CA ALA A 19 0.15 -4.03 -4.92
C ALA A 19 -0.72 -4.83 -3.95
N ALA A 20 -1.86 -5.37 -4.42
CA ALA A 20 -2.76 -6.14 -3.58
C ALA A 20 -2.11 -7.44 -3.09
N ILE A 21 -1.40 -8.18 -3.94
CA ILE A 21 -0.72 -9.42 -3.54
C ILE A 21 0.31 -9.15 -2.44
N ILE A 22 1.14 -8.12 -2.61
CA ILE A 22 2.16 -7.78 -1.61
C ILE A 22 1.50 -7.37 -0.29
N LEU A 23 0.49 -6.49 -0.32
CA LEU A 23 -0.23 -6.06 0.89
C LEU A 23 -0.95 -7.21 1.59
N LEU A 24 -1.56 -8.14 0.85
CA LEU A 24 -2.25 -9.27 1.44
C LEU A 24 -1.28 -10.34 1.99
N GLN A 25 -0.11 -10.49 1.38
CA GLN A 25 0.95 -11.36 1.88
C GLN A 25 1.49 -10.90 3.24
N THR A 26 1.66 -9.59 3.46
CA THR A 26 2.16 -9.07 4.75
C THR A 26 1.21 -9.34 5.91
N LEU A 27 -0.09 -9.50 5.63
CA LEU A 27 -1.11 -9.78 6.64
C LEU A 27 -0.88 -11.09 7.37
N TYR A 28 -0.34 -12.11 6.69
CA TYR A 28 -0.01 -13.38 7.34
C TYR A 28 0.93 -13.14 8.53
N PHE A 29 2.02 -12.40 8.31
CA PHE A 29 3.00 -12.09 9.35
C PHE A 29 2.41 -11.21 10.46
N LYS A 30 1.56 -10.25 10.09
CA LYS A 30 0.92 -9.35 11.05
C LYS A 30 -0.11 -10.06 11.90
N PHE A 31 -1.08 -10.77 11.33
CA PHE A 31 -2.16 -11.37 12.11
C PHE A 31 -1.78 -12.66 12.83
N SER A 32 -0.77 -13.41 12.34
CA SER A 32 -0.22 -14.57 13.07
C SER A 32 0.69 -14.20 14.24
N ALA A 33 0.97 -12.89 14.44
CA ALA A 33 1.99 -12.42 15.39
C ALA A 33 3.35 -13.11 15.17
N HIS A 34 3.76 -13.22 13.90
CA HIS A 34 5.03 -13.83 13.55
C HIS A 34 6.19 -13.12 14.29
N PRO A 35 7.20 -13.84 14.81
CA PRO A 35 8.24 -13.25 15.66
C PRO A 35 8.96 -12.04 15.04
N GLU A 36 9.25 -12.09 13.73
CA GLU A 36 9.84 -10.95 13.01
C GLU A 36 8.92 -9.73 12.95
N SER A 37 7.62 -9.95 12.77
CA SER A 37 6.61 -8.88 12.74
C SER A 37 6.49 -8.23 14.11
N VAL A 38 6.37 -9.05 15.16
CA VAL A 38 6.33 -8.57 16.55
C VAL A 38 7.60 -7.76 16.87
N ALA A 39 8.78 -8.30 16.58
CA ALA A 39 10.05 -7.61 16.84
C ALA A 39 10.16 -6.27 16.10
N LEU A 40 9.71 -6.19 14.84
CA LEU A 40 9.69 -4.96 14.05
C LEU A 40 8.79 -3.90 14.70
N PHE A 41 7.54 -4.24 15.05
CA PHE A 41 6.60 -3.30 15.66
C PHE A 41 6.96 -2.96 17.12
N THR A 42 7.64 -3.86 17.84
CA THR A 42 8.22 -3.58 19.16
C THR A 42 9.34 -2.55 19.05
N ARG A 43 10.24 -2.66 18.05
CA ARG A 43 11.29 -1.65 17.80
C ARG A 43 10.70 -0.29 17.44
N LEU A 44 9.56 -0.26 16.75
CA LEU A 44 8.83 0.97 16.47
C LEU A 44 8.08 1.53 17.70
N GLY A 45 8.01 0.81 18.81
CA GLY A 45 7.33 1.24 20.03
C GLY A 45 5.79 1.25 19.93
N VAL A 46 5.22 0.56 18.95
CA VAL A 46 3.77 0.58 18.68
C VAL A 46 3.11 -0.81 18.73
N GLU A 47 3.84 -1.86 19.10
CA GLU A 47 3.26 -3.20 19.31
C GLU A 47 2.30 -3.22 20.51
N PRO A 48 1.13 -3.91 20.45
CA PRO A 48 0.56 -4.66 19.32
C PRO A 48 -0.31 -3.82 18.39
N TRP A 49 -0.71 -2.63 18.84
CA TRP A 49 -1.73 -1.82 18.19
C TRP A 49 -1.33 -1.40 16.78
N GLY A 50 -0.10 -0.95 16.58
CA GLY A 50 0.45 -0.58 15.27
C GLY A 50 0.44 -1.76 14.29
N ARG A 51 0.84 -2.96 14.75
CA ARG A 51 0.83 -4.17 13.91
C ARG A 51 -0.58 -4.53 13.46
N VAL A 52 -1.51 -4.64 14.40
CA VAL A 52 -2.89 -5.07 14.11
C VAL A 52 -3.65 -3.99 13.33
N ALA A 53 -3.56 -2.72 13.74
CA ALA A 53 -4.24 -1.62 13.08
C ALA A 53 -3.76 -1.44 11.63
N THR A 54 -2.44 -1.43 11.41
CA THR A 54 -1.92 -1.35 10.03
C THR A 54 -2.27 -2.59 9.21
N GLY A 55 -2.29 -3.79 9.81
CA GLY A 55 -2.79 -5.00 9.14
C GLY A 55 -4.25 -4.87 8.69
N CYS A 56 -5.13 -4.33 9.53
CA CYS A 56 -6.54 -4.10 9.15
C CYS A 56 -6.66 -3.09 8.00
N ILE A 57 -5.88 -2.00 8.03
CA ILE A 57 -5.89 -0.99 6.95
C ILE A 57 -5.30 -1.58 5.66
N GLU A 58 -4.25 -2.39 5.74
CA GLU A 58 -3.65 -3.10 4.59
C GLU A 58 -4.63 -4.08 3.96
N LEU A 59 -5.41 -4.81 4.75
CA LEU A 59 -6.47 -5.69 4.26
C LEU A 59 -7.53 -4.91 3.48
N VAL A 60 -8.01 -3.80 4.05
CA VAL A 60 -8.98 -2.92 3.37
C VAL A 60 -8.38 -2.36 2.07
N ALA A 61 -7.14 -1.88 2.11
CA ALA A 61 -6.44 -1.37 0.93
C ALA A 61 -6.29 -2.43 -0.16
N GLY A 62 -5.88 -3.65 0.20
CA GLY A 62 -5.74 -4.79 -0.71
C GLY A 62 -7.07 -5.17 -1.38
N ILE A 63 -8.17 -5.26 -0.61
CA ILE A 63 -9.51 -5.54 -1.14
C ILE A 63 -9.97 -4.43 -2.09
N LEU A 64 -9.79 -3.16 -1.71
CA LEU A 64 -10.18 -2.02 -2.55
C LEU A 64 -9.38 -1.97 -3.86
N LEU A 65 -8.09 -2.31 -3.86
CA LEU A 65 -7.27 -2.40 -5.06
C LEU A 65 -7.79 -3.45 -6.05
N LEU A 66 -8.30 -4.58 -5.55
CA LEU A 66 -8.90 -5.62 -6.40
C LEU A 66 -10.24 -5.19 -7.00
N TRP A 67 -10.97 -4.26 -6.38
CA TRP A 67 -12.24 -3.74 -6.88
C TRP A 67 -12.02 -2.56 -7.84
N PRO A 68 -12.19 -2.72 -9.19
CA PRO A 68 -11.73 -1.72 -10.16
C PRO A 68 -12.30 -0.31 -9.93
N LYS A 69 -13.58 -0.23 -9.56
CA LYS A 69 -14.28 1.05 -9.30
C LYS A 69 -13.77 1.81 -8.07
N MET A 70 -13.22 1.10 -7.08
CA MET A 70 -12.77 1.65 -5.80
C MET A 70 -11.23 1.61 -5.64
N SER A 71 -10.53 1.18 -6.68
CA SER A 71 -9.08 0.98 -6.60
C SER A 71 -8.28 2.26 -6.37
N TRP A 72 -8.83 3.44 -6.69
CA TRP A 72 -8.23 4.73 -6.31
C TRP A 72 -8.19 4.94 -4.79
N MET A 73 -9.20 4.47 -4.05
CA MET A 73 -9.22 4.54 -2.59
C MET A 73 -8.18 3.59 -1.99
N GLY A 74 -8.10 2.36 -2.53
CA GLY A 74 -7.08 1.39 -2.14
C GLY A 74 -5.67 1.90 -2.41
N ALA A 75 -5.43 2.54 -3.56
CA ALA A 75 -4.15 3.17 -3.89
C ALA A 75 -3.82 4.34 -2.95
N GLY A 76 -4.81 5.16 -2.57
CA GLY A 76 -4.64 6.23 -1.58
C GLY A 76 -4.22 5.69 -0.20
N LEU A 77 -4.91 4.65 0.30
CA LEU A 77 -4.54 3.99 1.56
C LEU A 77 -3.15 3.34 1.47
N GLY A 78 -2.85 2.65 0.38
CA GLY A 78 -1.55 2.02 0.13
C GLY A 78 -0.42 3.05 0.13
N LEU A 79 -0.60 4.20 -0.51
CA LEU A 79 0.38 5.30 -0.46
C LEU A 79 0.64 5.78 0.97
N GLY A 80 -0.41 6.02 1.75
CA GLY A 80 -0.28 6.47 3.14
C GLY A 80 0.48 5.45 4.00
N LEU A 81 0.06 4.18 3.93
CA LEU A 81 0.69 3.08 4.67
C LEU A 81 2.16 2.89 4.29
N MET A 82 2.46 2.81 2.99
CA MET A 82 3.83 2.59 2.53
C MET A 82 4.73 3.81 2.80
N SER A 83 4.18 5.03 2.78
CA SER A 83 4.94 6.22 3.20
C SER A 83 5.35 6.11 4.67
N GLY A 84 4.43 5.68 5.55
CA GLY A 84 4.75 5.40 6.94
C GLY A 84 5.83 4.32 7.08
N ALA A 85 5.68 3.19 6.39
CA ALA A 85 6.65 2.09 6.42
C ALA A 85 8.04 2.53 5.95
N ILE A 86 8.14 3.24 4.82
CA ILE A 86 9.40 3.78 4.28
C ILE A 86 10.03 4.75 5.27
N LEU A 87 9.26 5.68 5.84
CA LEU A 87 9.78 6.61 6.85
C LEU A 87 10.29 5.88 8.09
N SER A 88 9.56 4.88 8.59
CA SER A 88 10.00 4.03 9.70
C SER A 88 11.31 3.31 9.40
N HIS A 89 11.52 2.84 8.18
CA HIS A 89 12.80 2.27 7.75
C HIS A 89 13.93 3.29 7.69
N LEU A 90 13.68 4.48 7.15
CA LEU A 90 14.71 5.53 7.04
C LEU A 90 15.10 6.15 8.38
N THR A 91 14.23 6.08 9.39
CA THR A 91 14.42 6.77 10.67
C THR A 91 14.72 5.85 11.85
N VAL A 92 14.08 4.67 11.93
CA VAL A 92 14.14 3.79 13.11
C VAL A 92 14.72 2.41 12.79
N LEU A 93 14.27 1.76 11.72
CA LEU A 93 14.60 0.35 11.46
C LEU A 93 15.90 0.14 10.68
N GLY A 94 16.29 1.11 9.84
CA GLY A 94 17.30 0.93 8.81
C GLY A 94 16.74 0.24 7.55
N ILE A 95 17.52 0.25 6.46
CA ILE A 95 17.11 -0.36 5.18
C ILE A 95 16.97 -1.87 5.34
N ALA A 96 18.00 -2.54 5.89
CA ALA A 96 17.96 -3.96 6.21
C ALA A 96 17.54 -4.16 7.67
N SER A 97 16.46 -4.91 7.90
CA SER A 97 15.93 -5.22 9.23
C SER A 97 15.88 -6.73 9.43
N ALA A 98 16.35 -7.21 10.59
CA ALA A 98 16.35 -8.64 10.93
C ALA A 98 17.04 -9.54 9.87
N ASN A 99 18.10 -9.05 9.23
CA ASN A 99 18.87 -9.78 8.22
C ASN A 99 18.09 -10.09 6.92
N ASP A 100 17.01 -9.34 6.65
CA ASP A 100 16.17 -9.48 5.44
C ASP A 100 16.79 -8.90 4.15
N GLY A 101 18.02 -8.39 4.22
CA GLY A 101 18.70 -7.75 3.07
C GLY A 101 17.98 -6.50 2.52
N GLY A 102 17.03 -5.93 3.25
CA GLY A 102 16.20 -4.81 2.83
C GLY A 102 14.93 -5.19 2.08
N GLN A 103 14.55 -6.47 2.08
CA GLN A 103 13.37 -6.97 1.40
C GLN A 103 12.10 -6.18 1.76
N LEU A 104 11.84 -5.91 3.04
CA LEU A 104 10.64 -5.18 3.46
C LEU A 104 10.63 -3.73 2.95
N PHE A 105 11.79 -3.06 2.96
CA PHE A 105 11.94 -1.72 2.44
C PHE A 105 11.67 -1.66 0.93
N PHE A 106 12.24 -2.57 0.16
CA PHE A 106 12.05 -2.62 -1.29
C PHE A 106 10.61 -2.98 -1.67
N LEU A 107 9.98 -3.93 -0.96
CA LEU A 107 8.57 -4.25 -1.16
C LEU A 107 7.68 -3.04 -0.87
N ALA A 108 7.94 -2.30 0.21
CA ALA A 108 7.23 -1.07 0.50
C ALA A 108 7.39 -0.03 -0.63
N GLY A 109 8.60 0.11 -1.17
CA GLY A 109 8.87 0.97 -2.32
C GLY A 109 8.11 0.56 -3.59
N VAL A 110 8.06 -0.74 -3.91
CA VAL A 110 7.31 -1.27 -5.06
C VAL A 110 5.82 -0.96 -4.94
N VAL A 111 5.22 -1.22 -3.77
CA VAL A 111 3.80 -0.93 -3.52
C VAL A 111 3.55 0.57 -3.56
N TRP A 112 4.45 1.38 -3.01
CA TRP A 112 4.35 2.84 -3.04
C TRP A 112 4.32 3.37 -4.48
N VAL A 113 5.27 2.94 -5.32
CA VAL A 113 5.33 3.34 -6.74
C VAL A 113 4.09 2.85 -7.48
N ALA A 114 3.65 1.62 -7.27
CA ALA A 114 2.45 1.09 -7.89
C ALA A 114 1.20 1.91 -7.53
N CYS A 115 1.02 2.22 -6.24
CA CYS A 115 -0.09 3.04 -5.75
C CYS A 115 0.01 4.49 -6.26
N PHE A 116 1.22 5.06 -6.36
CA PHE A 116 1.45 6.39 -6.91
C PHE A 116 1.02 6.48 -8.38
N LEU A 117 1.47 5.52 -9.20
CA LEU A 117 1.09 5.43 -10.60
C LEU A 117 -0.42 5.23 -10.77
N LEU A 118 -1.04 4.37 -9.95
CA LEU A 118 -2.49 4.18 -9.95
C LEU A 118 -3.25 5.47 -9.63
N MET A 119 -2.79 6.26 -8.66
CA MET A 119 -3.39 7.55 -8.33
C MET A 119 -3.33 8.55 -9.49
N ILE A 120 -2.22 8.57 -10.24
CA ILE A 120 -2.09 9.41 -11.44
C ILE A 120 -3.01 8.92 -12.57
N MET A 121 -3.03 7.60 -12.83
CA MET A 121 -3.85 7.00 -13.89
C MET A 121 -5.35 7.17 -13.64
N GLN A 122 -5.77 7.12 -12.37
CA GLN A 122 -7.17 7.20 -11.95
C GLN A 122 -7.60 8.61 -11.52
N ARG A 123 -6.81 9.65 -11.86
CA ARG A 123 -7.03 11.04 -11.42
C ARG A 123 -8.45 11.56 -11.53
N LYS A 124 -9.14 11.21 -12.62
CA LYS A 124 -10.50 11.65 -12.89
C LYS A 124 -11.50 11.23 -11.80
N HIS A 125 -11.30 10.09 -11.15
CA HIS A 125 -12.21 9.61 -10.11
C HIS A 125 -12.13 10.47 -8.84
N TRP A 126 -10.92 10.79 -8.38
CA TRP A 126 -10.75 11.56 -7.14
C TRP A 126 -10.86 13.07 -7.35
N THR A 127 -10.49 13.62 -8.51
CA THR A 127 -10.70 15.06 -8.78
C THR A 127 -12.18 15.43 -8.83
N ASN A 128 -13.02 14.55 -9.38
CA ASN A 128 -14.47 14.77 -9.41
C ASN A 128 -15.06 14.79 -8.00
N LEU A 129 -14.55 13.94 -7.10
CA LEU A 129 -14.95 13.93 -5.70
C LEU A 129 -14.56 15.24 -5.01
N ILE A 130 -13.32 15.71 -5.18
CA ILE A 130 -12.86 16.98 -4.59
C ILE A 130 -13.73 18.15 -5.06
N GLN A 131 -13.99 18.25 -6.37
CA GLN A 131 -14.83 19.32 -6.94
C GLN A 131 -16.25 19.33 -6.38
N HIS A 132 -16.80 18.17 -6.01
CA HIS A 132 -18.11 18.07 -5.36
C HIS A 132 -18.11 18.72 -3.97
N PHE A 133 -16.99 18.64 -3.24
CA PHE A 133 -16.84 19.27 -1.93
C PHE A 133 -16.42 20.75 -2.00
N THR A 134 -15.69 21.17 -3.04
CA THR A 134 -15.23 22.57 -3.19
C THR A 134 -16.25 23.50 -3.86
N LYS A 135 -17.28 22.97 -4.51
CA LYS A 135 -18.38 23.77 -5.10
C LYS A 135 -19.48 24.16 -4.10
N LYS A 136 -19.18 24.15 -2.80
CA LYS A 136 -20.05 24.72 -1.76
C LYS A 136 -19.67 26.17 -1.48
#